data_AF-A0A2V1DW57-F1
#
_entry.id   AF-A0A2V1DW57-F1
#
_cell.length_a   1.000
_cell.length_b   1.000
_cell.length_c   1.000
_cell.angle_alpha   90.00
_cell.angle_beta   90.00
_cell.angle_gamma   90.00
#
_symmetry.space_group_name_H-M   'P 1'
#
loop_
_entity.id
_entity.type
_entity.pdbx_description
1 polymer ?
#
loop_
_entity_poly.entity_id
_entity_poly.type
_entity_poly.pdbx_seq_one_letter_code
_entity_poly.pdbx_strand_id
1 'polypeptide(L)'
;MTDQKPDPNGNVWKLSNIASNYWDEYLATRPKYESTIFTPILEYHTSCREVALDIRFGASSALDQLTKHFQKVVASDNDPTSLLFTQN
;
A
#
# COMPACT_ATOMS: atom_id res chain seq x y z
N MET A 1 -4.55 14.65 22.36
CA MET A 1 -5.26 13.41 21.97
C MET A 1 -6.72 13.78 21.85
N THR A 2 -7.24 13.91 20.63
CA THR A 2 -8.67 14.13 20.39
C THR A 2 -9.31 12.78 20.12
N ASP A 3 -10.27 12.40 20.96
CA ASP A 3 -11.05 11.18 20.81
C ASP A 3 -11.78 11.19 19.47
N GLN A 4 -11.36 10.31 18.56
CA GLN A 4 -12.11 10.06 17.33
C GLN A 4 -13.33 9.21 17.67
N LYS A 5 -14.51 9.80 17.54
CA LYS A 5 -15.78 9.08 17.66
C LYS A 5 -15.91 8.11 16.46
N PRO A 6 -16.21 6.82 16.69
CA PRO A 6 -16.32 5.85 15.60
C PRO A 6 -17.47 6.22 14.65
N ASP A 7 -17.23 6.04 13.35
CA ASP A 7 -18.23 6.21 12.29
C ASP A 7 -19.38 5.18 12.50
N PRO A 8 -20.65 5.62 12.54
CA PRO A 8 -21.80 4.73 12.70
C PRO A 8 -22.00 3.72 11.55
N ASN A 9 -21.30 3.85 10.42
CA ASN A 9 -21.40 2.96 9.26
C ASN A 9 -20.30 1.89 9.16
N GLY A 10 -19.46 1.74 10.18
CA GLY A 10 -18.64 0.54 10.36
C GLY A 10 -17.24 0.59 9.75
N ASN A 11 -16.26 0.36 10.62
CA ASN A 11 -14.94 -0.25 10.42
C ASN A 11 -13.90 0.42 9.51
N VAL A 12 -14.19 1.54 8.85
CA VAL A 12 -13.16 2.25 8.07
C VAL A 12 -12.66 3.45 8.85
N TRP A 13 -11.45 3.36 9.41
CA TRP A 13 -10.73 4.52 9.91
C TRP A 13 -10.40 5.43 8.73
N LYS A 14 -11.25 6.45 8.52
CA LYS A 14 -11.00 7.47 7.52
C LYS A 14 -10.12 8.53 8.14
N LEU A 15 -8.94 8.76 7.55
CA LEU A 15 -8.09 9.89 7.93
C LEU A 15 -8.83 11.18 7.57
N SER A 16 -9.41 11.84 8.57
CA SER A 16 -9.99 13.18 8.45
C SER A 16 -9.00 14.23 8.99
N ASN A 17 -8.96 15.43 8.39
CA ASN A 17 -8.06 16.53 8.78
C ASN A 17 -6.58 16.24 8.55
N ILE A 18 -6.26 15.59 7.44
CA ILE A 18 -4.87 15.41 7.01
C ILE A 18 -4.31 16.79 6.62
N ALA A 19 -3.16 17.16 7.18
CA ALA A 19 -2.45 18.37 6.79
C ALA A 19 -2.08 18.29 5.29
N SER A 20 -2.10 19.43 4.59
CA SER A 20 -1.87 19.46 3.13
C SER A 20 -0.53 18.83 2.69
N ASN A 21 0.44 18.75 3.59
CA ASN A 21 1.78 18.21 3.37
C ASN A 21 1.94 16.72 3.77
N TYR A 22 0.89 16.05 4.25
CA TYR A 22 0.99 14.67 4.73
C TYR A 22 1.55 13.72 3.68
N TRP A 23 1.05 13.81 2.44
CA TRP A 23 1.51 12.92 1.38
C TRP A 23 2.97 13.18 1.02
N ASP A 24 3.41 14.44 1.06
CA ASP A 24 4.82 14.80 0.85
C ASP A 24 5.71 14.21 1.94
N GLU A 25 5.32 14.33 3.21
CA GLU A 25 6.06 13.76 4.34
C GLU A 25 6.02 12.23 4.33
N TYR A 26 4.86 11.65 4.01
CA TYR A 26 4.66 10.21 3.90
C TYR A 26 5.57 9.63 2.82
N LEU A 27 5.65 10.26 1.65
CA LEU A 27 6.53 9.86 0.56
C LEU A 27 8.01 10.05 0.92
N ALA A 28 8.37 11.17 1.55
CA ALA A 28 9.75 11.50 1.89
C ALA A 28 10.35 10.58 2.96
N THR A 29 9.52 10.05 3.85
CA THR A 29 9.96 9.23 4.99
C THR A 29 9.78 7.72 4.75
N ARG A 30 9.13 7.31 3.66
CA ARG A 30 8.85 5.89 3.43
C ARG A 30 10.14 5.14 3.11
N PRO A 31 10.45 4.05 3.84
CA PRO A 31 11.54 3.17 3.44
C PRO A 31 11.21 2.56 2.08
N LYS A 32 12.19 2.58 1.17
CA LYS A 32 12.11 1.78 -0.04
C LYS A 32 12.30 0.33 0.38
N TYR A 33 11.37 -0.54 0.00
CA TYR A 33 11.55 -1.97 0.26
C TYR A 33 12.63 -2.50 -0.69
N GLU A 34 13.76 -2.89 -0.10
CA GLU A 34 14.79 -3.61 -0.81
C GLU A 34 14.23 -4.95 -1.30
N SER A 35 14.75 -5.44 -2.43
CA SER A 35 14.31 -6.71 -3.03
C SER A 35 14.46 -7.89 -2.07
N THR A 36 15.40 -7.80 -1.12
CA THR A 36 15.66 -8.82 -0.09
C THR A 36 14.48 -9.08 0.84
N ILE A 37 13.58 -8.11 1.02
CA ILE A 37 12.36 -8.29 1.81
C ILE A 37 11.37 -9.25 1.11
N PHE A 38 11.41 -9.32 -0.22
CA PHE A 38 10.54 -10.18 -1.01
C PHE A 38 11.05 -11.61 -1.11
N THR A 39 12.35 -11.85 -0.91
CA THR A 39 12.97 -13.18 -1.05
C THR A 39 12.23 -14.27 -0.29
N PRO A 40 11.89 -14.14 1.01
CA PRO A 40 11.19 -15.19 1.74
C PRO A 40 9.77 -15.44 1.20
N ILE A 41 9.09 -14.39 0.71
CA ILE A 41 7.75 -14.49 0.13
C ILE A 41 7.81 -15.27 -1.19
N LEU A 42 8.80 -14.95 -2.02
CA LEU A 42 9.01 -15.60 -3.32
C LEU A 42 9.44 -17.06 -3.15
N GLU A 43 10.33 -17.34 -2.19
CA GLU A 43 10.75 -18.71 -1.85
C GLU A 43 9.60 -19.54 -1.30
N TYR A 44 8.70 -18.94 -0.52
CA TYR A 44 7.49 -19.62 -0.06
C TYR A 44 6.54 -19.96 -1.22
N HIS A 45 6.36 -19.03 -2.16
CA HIS A 45 5.53 -19.21 -3.35
C HIS A 45 6.34 -19.79 -4.53
N THR A 46 6.76 -21.05 -4.39
CA THR A 46 7.56 -21.80 -5.39
C THR A 46 6.79 -22.18 -6.66
N SER A 47 5.45 -22.16 -6.63
CA SER A 47 4.59 -22.50 -7.78
C SER A 47 3.48 -21.47 -7.98
N CYS A 48 3.14 -21.25 -9.26
CA CYS A 48 2.13 -20.33 -9.81
C CYS A 48 1.95 -18.99 -9.09
N ARG A 49 2.58 -17.93 -9.63
CA ARG A 49 2.41 -16.54 -9.18
C ARG A 49 1.50 -15.78 -10.14
N GLU A 50 0.21 -16.12 -10.12
CA GLU A 50 -0.78 -15.50 -11.02
C GLU A 50 -1.22 -14.13 -10.52
N VAL A 51 -1.73 -14.05 -9.28
CA VAL A 51 -2.33 -12.82 -8.75
C VAL A 51 -1.77 -12.48 -7.37
N ALA A 52 -1.30 -11.24 -7.19
CA ALA A 52 -1.04 -10.64 -5.89
C ALA A 52 -2.10 -9.59 -5.55
N LEU A 53 -2.53 -9.54 -4.29
CA LEU A 53 -3.37 -8.48 -3.74
C LEU A 53 -2.52 -7.63 -2.77
N ASP A 54 -2.27 -6.38 -3.16
CA ASP A 54 -1.58 -5.39 -2.34
C ASP A 54 -2.62 -4.56 -1.55
N ILE A 55 -2.80 -4.90 -0.28
CA ILE A 55 -3.70 -4.19 0.64
C ILE A 55 -2.94 -3.07 1.34
N ARG A 56 -3.58 -1.90 1.49
CA ARG A 56 -2.93 -0.67 2.00
C ARG A 56 -1.74 -0.26 1.12
N PHE A 57 -2.02 -0.21 -0.18
CA PHE A 57 -1.09 0.15 -1.23
C PHE A 57 -0.21 1.37 -0.87
N GLY A 58 -0.84 2.40 -0.29
CA GLY A 58 -0.17 3.63 0.11
C GLY A 58 0.53 4.27 -1.09
N ALA A 59 1.84 4.45 -0.99
CA ALA A 59 2.68 5.02 -2.04
C ALA A 59 3.45 3.96 -2.85
N SER A 60 2.79 2.88 -3.27
CA SER A 60 3.36 1.94 -4.27
C SER A 60 4.64 1.20 -3.90
N SER A 61 5.09 1.23 -2.64
CA SER A 61 6.43 0.76 -2.26
C SER A 61 6.68 -0.72 -2.53
N ALA A 62 5.63 -1.55 -2.59
CA ALA A 62 5.74 -2.97 -2.94
C ALA A 62 5.45 -3.27 -4.42
N LEU A 63 4.88 -2.30 -5.15
CA LEU A 63 4.31 -2.53 -6.47
C LEU A 63 5.34 -3.08 -7.47
N ASP A 64 6.52 -2.46 -7.53
CA ASP A 64 7.58 -2.84 -8.46
C ASP A 64 8.03 -4.30 -8.28
N GLN A 65 8.15 -4.77 -7.04
CA GLN A 65 8.54 -6.15 -6.76
C GLN A 65 7.39 -7.12 -7.03
N LEU A 66 6.15 -6.73 -6.73
CA LEU A 66 4.98 -7.56 -7.03
C LEU A 66 4.76 -7.71 -8.54
N THR A 67 4.86 -6.65 -9.34
CA THR A 67 4.67 -6.73 -10.79
C THR A 67 5.78 -7.49 -11.51
N LYS A 68 7.00 -7.53 -10.95
CA LYS A 68 8.10 -8.37 -11.46
C LYS A 68 7.88 -9.86 -11.29
N HIS A 69 7.10 -10.27 -10.29
CA HIS A 69 7.01 -11.67 -9.89
C HIS A 69 5.62 -12.28 -10.05
N PHE A 70 4.58 -11.47 -10.24
CA PHE A 70 3.19 -11.91 -10.41
C PHE A 70 2.64 -11.46 -11.76
N GLN A 71 1.81 -12.29 -12.40
CA GLN A 71 1.17 -11.95 -13.69
C GLN A 71 0.18 -10.77 -13.56
N LYS A 72 -0.46 -10.66 -12.40
CA LYS A 72 -1.43 -9.61 -12.09
C LYS A 72 -1.23 -9.12 -10.66
N VAL A 73 -1.29 -7.81 -10.47
CA VAL A 73 -1.33 -7.17 -9.16
C VAL A 73 -2.61 -6.37 -9.04
N VAL A 74 -3.36 -6.58 -7.96
CA VAL A 74 -4.52 -5.78 -7.59
C VAL A 74 -4.12 -4.94 -6.39
N ALA A 75 -4.11 -3.62 -6.53
CA ALA A 75 -3.84 -2.70 -5.44
C ALA A 75 -5.16 -2.21 -4.83
N SER A 76 -5.19 -2.08 -3.51
CA SER A 76 -6.34 -1.54 -2.78
C SER A 76 -5.92 -0.65 -1.62
N ASP A 77 -6.68 0.43 -1.44
CA ASP A 77 -6.50 1.38 -0.35
C ASP A 77 -7.84 2.03 -0.01
N ASN A 78 -7.98 2.49 1.23
CA ASN A 78 -9.13 3.27 1.66
C ASN A 78 -8.93 4.78 1.40
N ASP A 79 -7.70 5.22 1.09
CA ASP A 79 -7.42 6.57 0.62
C ASP A 79 -7.26 6.59 -0.91
N PRO A 80 -8.17 7.25 -1.66
CA PRO A 80 -8.10 7.31 -3.12
C PRO A 80 -6.85 8.06 -3.64
N THR A 81 -6.24 8.94 -2.84
CA THR A 81 -5.00 9.62 -3.23
C THR A 81 -3.85 8.63 -3.38
N SER A 82 -3.86 7.55 -2.60
CA SER A 82 -2.80 6.54 -2.64
C SER A 82 -2.74 5.82 -4.00
N LEU A 83 -3.90 5.59 -4.62
CA LEU A 83 -4.00 4.95 -5.93
C LEU A 83 -3.44 5.81 -7.07
N LEU A 84 -3.30 7.12 -6.87
CA LEU A 84 -2.70 8.03 -7.86
C LEU A 84 -1.20 7.78 -8.05
N PHE A 85 -0.52 7.16 -7.07
CA PHE A 85 0.92 6.87 -7.14
C PHE A 85 1.25 5.63 -8.00
N THR A 86 0.26 5.03 -8.67
CA THR A 86 0.45 3.88 -9.59
C THR A 86 0.99 4.27 -10.97
N GLN A 87 1.07 5.57 -11.31
CA GLN A 87 1.26 6.04 -12.69
C GLN A 87 2.64 6.63 -13.04
N ASN A 88 3.64 6.52 -12.15
CA ASN A 88 5.00 7.02 -12.39
C ASN A 88 5.99 5.93 -12.79
#